data_AF-A0A2H6BNC9-F1
#
_entry.id   AF-A0A2H6BNC9-F1
#
_cell.length_a   1.000
_cell.length_b   1.000
_cell.length_c   1.000
_cell.angle_alpha   90.00
_cell.angle_beta   90.00
_cell.angle_gamma   90.00
#
_symmetry.space_group_name_H-M   'P 1'
#
loop_
_entity.id
_entity.type
_entity.pdbx_description
1 polymer ?
#
loop_
_entity_poly.entity_id
_entity_poly.type
_entity_poly.pdbx_seq_one_letter_code
_entity_poly.pdbx_strand_id
1 'polypeptide(L)' 'MRYAVVIEKGENSYGAYVPDLPGCVAVAETLEEVKQLIAEAIIFHLEGLKEDGLTVPESVSICECVDVA' A
#
# COMPACT_ATOMS: atom_id res chain seq x y z
N MET A 1 -6.31 4.52 -10.79
CA MET A 1 -4.93 4.86 -10.38
C MET A 1 -4.25 3.57 -9.93
N ARG A 2 -2.93 3.46 -10.08
CA ARG A 2 -2.18 2.28 -9.65
C ARG A 2 -1.10 2.74 -8.67
N TYR A 3 -1.02 2.10 -7.52
CA TYR A 3 0.02 2.39 -6.52
C TYR A 3 0.93 1.18 -6.37
N ALA A 4 2.22 1.45 -6.18
CA ALA A 4 3.17 0.45 -5.73
C ALA A 4 2.84 0.05 -4.28
N VAL A 5 2.80 -1.25 -4.00
CA VAL A 5 2.63 -1.78 -2.65
C VAL A 5 3.80 -2.70 -2.36
N VAL A 6 4.50 -2.46 -1.26
CA VAL A 6 5.49 -3.39 -0.72
C VAL A 6 4.78 -4.29 0.28
N ILE A 7 4.97 -5.60 0.14
CA ILE A 7 4.42 -6.59 1.06
C ILE A 7 5.58 -7.36 1.68
N GLU A 8 5.62 -7.38 3.01
CA GLU A 8 6.64 -8.04 3.82
C GLU A 8 6.01 -9.20 4.58
N LYS A 9 6.68 -10.35 4.59
CA LYS A 9 6.26 -11.51 5.39
C LYS A 9 6.89 -11.42 6.78
N GLY A 10 6.06 -11.36 7.80
CA GLY A 10 6.45 -11.51 9.21
C GLY A 10 6.44 -12.97 9.66
N GLU A 11 6.57 -13.19 10.98
CA GLU A 11 6.58 -14.54 11.56
C GLU A 11 5.26 -15.29 11.33
N ASN A 12 4.14 -14.61 11.61
CA ASN A 12 2.79 -15.19 11.56
C ASN A 12 1.80 -14.36 10.71
N SER A 13 2.30 -13.36 9.99
CA SER A 13 1.46 -12.39 9.27
C SER A 13 2.20 -11.77 8.08
N TYR A 14 1.49 -10.94 7.34
CA TYR A 14 2.00 -10.09 6.27
C TYR A 14 1.72 -8.63 6.63
N GLY A 15 2.72 -7.77 6.42
CA GLY A 15 2.57 -6.32 6.45
C GLY A 15 2.58 -5.77 5.02
N ALA A 16 1.80 -4.73 4.75
CA ALA A 16 1.82 -4.02 3.48
C ALA A 16 1.87 -2.50 3.72
N TYR A 17 2.59 -1.79 2.84
CA TYR A 17 2.63 -0.33 2.84
C TYR A 17 2.76 0.24 1.43
N VAL A 18 2.37 1.50 1.27
CA VAL A 18 2.40 2.22 0.00
C VAL A 18 3.47 3.31 0.07
N PRO A 19 4.58 3.23 -0.68
CA PRO A 19 5.64 4.23 -0.63
C PRO A 19 5.16 5.66 -0.99
N ASP A 20 4.25 5.77 -1.96
CA ASP A 20 3.70 7.05 -2.41
C ASP A 20 2.59 7.62 -1.50
N LEU A 21 2.08 6.83 -0.55
CA LEU A 21 1.04 7.25 0.40
C LEU A 21 1.53 6.96 1.84
N PRO A 22 2.42 7.81 2.39
CA PRO A 22 2.93 7.62 3.75
C PRO A 22 1.80 7.52 4.78
N GLY A 23 1.85 6.47 5.61
CA GLY A 23 0.80 6.17 6.60
C GLY A 23 -0.29 5.22 6.11
N CYS A 24 -0.35 4.91 4.81
CA CYS A 24 -1.23 3.88 4.27
C CYS A 24 -0.58 2.49 4.44
N VAL A 25 -1.04 1.75 5.45
CA VAL A 25 -0.50 0.45 5.85
C VAL A 25 -1.61 -0.56 6.16
N ALA A 26 -1.31 -1.86 6.05
CA ALA A 26 -2.20 -2.95 6.43
C ALA A 26 -1.43 -4.14 7.00
N VAL A 27 -2.07 -4.94 7.85
CA VAL A 27 -1.51 -6.19 8.39
C VAL A 27 -2.60 -7.26 8.35
N ALA A 28 -2.25 -8.46 7.91
CA ALA A 28 -3.16 -9.61 7.87
C ALA A 28 -2.44 -10.95 8.04
N GLU A 29 -3.17 -12.03 8.36
CA GLU A 29 -2.56 -13.36 8.50
C GLU A 29 -2.20 -13.98 7.15
N THR A 30 -2.92 -13.60 6.08
CA THR A 30 -2.73 -14.16 4.73
C THR A 30 -2.31 -13.11 3.71
N LEU A 31 -1.59 -13.57 2.67
CA LEU A 31 -1.17 -12.72 1.56
C LEU A 31 -2.37 -12.14 0.79
N GLU A 32 -3.46 -12.88 0.68
CA GLU A 32 -4.65 -12.41 -0.02
C GLU A 32 -5.40 -11.35 0.79
N GLU A 33 -5.53 -11.57 2.10
CA GLU A 33 -6.18 -10.62 3.00
C GLU A 33 -5.38 -9.30 3.10
N VAL A 34 -4.04 -9.34 3.20
CA VAL A 34 -3.26 -8.10 3.27
C VAL A 34 -3.38 -7.27 1.99
N LYS A 35 -3.49 -7.92 0.82
CA LYS A 35 -3.72 -7.25 -0.47
C LYS A 35 -5.11 -6.60 -0.53
N GLN A 36 -6.12 -7.25 0.01
CA GLN A 36 -7.46 -6.68 0.09
C GLN A 36 -7.46 -5.45 1.02
N LEU A 37 -6.94 -5.61 2.24
CA LEU A 37 -6.93 -4.55 3.25
C LEU A 37 -6.13 -3.32 2.80
N ILE A 38 -4.98 -3.50 2.16
CA ILE A 38 -4.19 -2.35 1.68
C ILE A 38 -4.89 -1.63 0.52
N ALA A 39 -5.63 -2.34 -0.33
CA ALA A 39 -6.44 -1.71 -1.38
C ALA A 39 -7.58 -0.87 -0.78
N GLU A 40 -8.27 -1.39 0.25
CA GLU A 40 -9.30 -0.67 0.99
C GLU A 40 -8.71 0.57 1.70
N ALA A 41 -7.55 0.43 2.35
CA ALA A 41 -6.84 1.53 3.00
C ALA A 41 -6.46 2.65 2.03
N ILE A 42 -5.99 2.30 0.82
CA ILE A 42 -5.70 3.28 -0.24
C ILE A 42 -6.97 4.04 -0.62
N ILE A 43 -8.08 3.34 -0.88
CA ILE A 43 -9.35 3.96 -1.27
C ILE A 43 -9.80 4.94 -0.17
N PHE A 44 -9.84 4.48 1.07
CA PHE A 44 -10.23 5.29 2.22
C PHE A 44 -9.36 6.54 2.38
N HIS A 45 -8.04 6.39 2.25
CA HIS A 45 -7.11 7.53 2.37
C HIS A 45 -7.32 8.57 1.26
N LEU A 46 -7.54 8.12 0.02
CA LEU A 46 -7.79 9.00 -1.12
C LEU A 46 -9.14 9.71 -1.03
N GLU A 47 -10.15 9.07 -0.46
CA GLU A 47 -11.43 9.70 -0.15
C GLU A 47 -11.27 10.79 0.91
N GLY A 48 -10.57 10.49 2.02
CA GLY A 48 -10.26 11.48 3.05
C GLY A 48 -9.51 12.71 2.53
N LEU A 49 -8.49 12.52 1.70
CA LEU A 49 -7.77 13.65 1.07
C LEU A 49 -8.70 14.53 0.22
N LYS A 50 -9.65 13.94 -0.51
CA LYS A 50 -10.61 14.69 -1.32
C LYS A 50 -11.60 15.46 -0.44
N GLU A 51 -12.08 14.84 0.64
CA GLU A 51 -12.98 15.48 1.59
C GLU A 51 -12.33 16.69 2.28
N ASP A 52 -11.04 16.57 2.59
CA ASP A 52 -10.23 17.65 3.17
C ASP A 52 -9.80 18.72 2.15
N GLY A 53 -10.12 18.55 0.86
CA GLY A 53 -9.71 19.46 -0.21
C GLY A 53 -8.21 19.44 -0.52
N LEU A 54 -7.51 18.38 -0.11
CA LEU A 54 -6.10 18.16 -0.35
C LEU A 54 -5.87 17.53 -1.72
N THR A 55 -4.69 17.78 -2.28
CA THR A 55 -4.30 17.18 -3.56
C THR A 55 -3.92 15.72 -3.36
N VAL A 56 -4.46 14.83 -4.18
CA VAL A 56 -4.05 13.43 -4.23
C VAL A 56 -2.63 13.36 -4.83
N PRO A 57 -1.65 12.77 -4.14
CA PRO A 57 -0.30 12.63 -4.68
C PRO A 57 -0.30 11.68 -5.89
N GLU A 58 0.54 11.99 -6.88
CA GLU A 58 0.73 11.11 -8.03
C GLU A 58 1.52 9.86 -7.63
N SER A 59 1.16 8.72 -8.21
CA SER A 59 1.93 7.48 -8.07
C SER A 59 3.20 7.57 -8.91
N VAL A 60 4.35 7.71 -8.26
CA VAL A 60 5.66 7.84 -8.93
C VAL A 60 6.58 6.66 -8.66
N SER A 61 6.22 5.78 -7.72
CA SER A 61 7.04 4.63 -7.36
C SER A 61 7.11 3.59 -8.47
N ILE A 62 8.33 3.17 -8.78
CA ILE A 62 8.65 2.06 -9.68
C ILE A 62 9.20 0.92 -8.82
N CYS A 63 8.60 -0.26 -8.93
CA CYS A 63 9.07 -1.46 -8.25
C CYS A 63 9.76 -2.39 -9.24
N GLU A 64 10.97 -2.81 -8.92
CA GLU A 64 11.74 -3.78 -9.69
C GLU A 64 12.36 -4.79 -8.73
N CYS A 65 12.22 -6.08 -9.03
CA CYS A 65 12.95 -7.13 -8.33
C CYS A 65 14.26 -7.36 -9.06
N VAL A 66 15.38 -7.26 -8.34
CA VAL A 66 16.71 -7.54 -8.88
C VAL A 66 17.19 -8.87 -8.30
N ASP A 67 17.45 -9.85 -9.16
CA ASP A 67 18.04 -11.12 -8.76
C ASP A 67 19.54 -10.95 -8.52
N VAL A 68 20.03 -11.48 -7.40
CA VAL A 68 21.44 -11.45 -7.02
C VAL A 68 21.92 -12.89 -6.82
N ALA A 69 23.10 -13.22 -7.34
CA ALA A 69 23.68 -14.56 -7.32
C ALA A 69 24.29 -14.94 -5.97
#